data_AF-A0AAW3F656-F1
#
_entry.id   AF-A0AAW3F656-F1
#
_cell.length_a   1.000
_cell.length_b   1.000
_cell.length_c   1.000
_cell.angle_alpha   90.00
_cell.angle_beta   90.00
_cell.angle_gamma   90.00
#
_symmetry.space_group_name_H-M   'P 1'
#
loop_
_entity.id
_entity.type
_entity.pdbx_description
1 polymer ?
#
loop_
_entity_poly.entity_id
_entity_poly.type
_entity_poly.pdbx_seq_one_letter_code
_entity_poly.pdbx_strand_id
1 'polypeptide(L)'
;MEISEAQFNQIEHCLPRQRGNVSLSNLQVLNAILYVAEHGCKWRGLPSRFGRWHTIYTRMNRWSRSGVLDRVFTELQRAQIIRVRIEAVSLDSTIVKVHPDGTGALKKTDHKPSANLAEDGQQRFIWLPRMLEQP
;
A
#
# COMPACT_ATOMS: atom_id res chain seq x y z
N MET A 1 17.47 -5.47 3.21
CA MET A 1 16.71 -5.67 4.44
C MET A 1 15.69 -6.79 4.24
N GLU A 2 15.90 -7.86 4.99
CA GLU A 2 14.99 -9.00 5.12
C GLU A 2 14.88 -9.28 6.63
N ILE A 3 13.68 -9.57 7.13
CA ILE A 3 13.46 -9.89 8.54
C ILE A 3 13.44 -11.40 8.74
N SER A 4 13.90 -11.85 9.92
CA SER A 4 13.89 -13.26 10.30
C SER A 4 12.48 -13.73 10.67
N GLU A 5 12.26 -15.04 10.69
CA GLU A 5 11.00 -15.62 11.17
C GLU A 5 10.71 -15.26 12.63
N ALA A 6 11.74 -15.22 13.49
CA ALA A 6 11.59 -14.80 14.87
C ALA A 6 11.13 -13.33 15.00
N GLN A 7 11.63 -12.44 14.16
CA GLN A 7 11.18 -11.05 14.10
C GLN A 7 9.76 -10.94 13.53
N PHE A 8 9.45 -11.73 12.50
CA PHE A 8 8.12 -11.79 11.90
C PHE A 8 7.06 -12.25 12.90
N ASN A 9 7.36 -13.23 13.74
CA ASN A 9 6.41 -13.73 14.75
C ASN A 9 5.96 -12.65 15.74
N GLN A 10 6.80 -11.63 15.99
CA GLN A 10 6.42 -10.50 16.85
C GLN A 10 5.32 -9.64 16.23
N ILE A 11 5.29 -9.52 14.90
CA ILE A 11 4.35 -8.67 14.16
C ILE A 11 3.23 -9.45 13.47
N GLU A 12 3.24 -10.78 13.53
CA GLU A 12 2.31 -11.64 12.80
C GLU A 12 0.84 -11.28 13.09
N HIS A 13 0.55 -10.90 14.34
CA HIS A 13 -0.77 -10.49 14.82
C HIS A 13 -1.37 -9.27 14.07
N CYS A 14 -0.54 -8.47 13.41
CA CYS A 14 -0.97 -7.33 12.60
C CYS A 14 -1.43 -7.72 11.19
N LEU A 15 -1.08 -8.92 10.73
CA LEU A 15 -1.36 -9.37 9.38
C LEU A 15 -2.69 -10.13 9.31
N PRO A 16 -3.44 -10.01 8.21
CA PRO A 16 -4.63 -10.81 8.01
C PRO A 16 -4.24 -12.29 7.86
N ARG A 17 -5.03 -13.16 8.50
CA ARG A 17 -4.92 -14.61 8.32
C ARG A 17 -5.12 -14.95 6.85
N GLN A 18 -4.17 -15.68 6.27
CA GLN A 18 -4.26 -16.13 4.88
C GLN A 18 -5.44 -17.09 4.72
N ARG A 19 -6.26 -16.87 3.69
CA ARG A 19 -7.41 -17.72 3.35
C ARG A 19 -7.29 -18.24 1.92
N GLY A 20 -7.68 -19.49 1.71
CA GLY A 20 -7.63 -20.17 0.42
C GLY A 20 -6.25 -20.73 0.08
N ASN A 21 -6.07 -21.13 -1.19
CA ASN A 21 -4.79 -21.66 -1.66
C ASN A 21 -3.80 -20.52 -1.91
N VAL A 22 -2.87 -20.34 -0.98
CA VAL A 22 -1.88 -19.27 -0.99
C VAL A 22 -0.48 -19.87 -1.17
N SER A 23 0.20 -19.49 -2.25
CA SER A 23 1.55 -19.98 -2.56
C SER A 23 2.69 -19.24 -1.87
N LEU A 24 2.48 -17.98 -1.46
CA LEU A 24 3.49 -17.15 -0.81
C LEU A 24 3.11 -16.84 0.63
N SER A 25 4.02 -17.10 1.57
CA SER A 25 3.82 -16.77 2.98
C SER A 25 3.77 -15.25 3.20
N ASN A 26 3.18 -14.82 4.32
CA ASN A 26 3.15 -13.40 4.66
C ASN A 26 4.55 -12.83 4.86
N LEU A 27 5.47 -13.61 5.45
CA LEU A 27 6.88 -13.27 5.61
C LEU A 27 7.57 -13.01 4.26
N GLN A 28 7.41 -13.92 3.29
CA GLN A 28 8.01 -13.75 1.95
C GLN A 28 7.54 -12.47 1.26
N VAL A 29 6.24 -12.19 1.34
CA VAL A 29 5.66 -10.98 0.76
C VAL A 29 6.16 -9.74 1.47
N LEU A 30 6.25 -9.77 2.81
CA LEU A 30 6.74 -8.64 3.59
C LEU A 30 8.22 -8.37 3.27
N ASN A 31 9.08 -9.39 3.20
CA ASN A 31 10.49 -9.23 2.82
C ASN A 31 10.63 -8.65 1.40
N ALA A 32 9.79 -9.06 0.46
CA ALA A 32 9.79 -8.48 -0.88
C ALA A 32 9.39 -6.99 -0.90
N ILE A 33 8.41 -6.60 -0.08
CA ILE A 33 7.99 -5.20 0.07
C ILE A 33 9.11 -4.37 0.70
N LEU A 34 9.74 -4.89 1.77
CA LEU A 34 10.86 -4.22 2.44
C LEU A 34 12.06 -4.04 1.49
N TYR A 35 12.35 -5.05 0.67
CA TYR A 35 13.39 -4.95 -0.35
C TYR A 35 13.12 -3.79 -1.32
N VAL A 36 11.89 -3.68 -1.84
CA VAL A 36 11.50 -2.58 -2.75
C VAL A 36 11.57 -1.22 -2.04
N ALA A 37 11.13 -1.14 -0.79
CA ALA A 37 11.15 0.09 -0.01
C ALA A 37 12.57 0.60 0.27
N GLU A 38 13.51 -0.31 0.55
CA GLU A 38 14.90 0.03 0.81
C GLU A 38 15.70 0.37 -0.46
N HIS A 39 15.48 -0.36 -1.55
CA HIS A 39 16.26 -0.20 -2.78
C HIS A 39 15.64 0.78 -3.77
N GLY A 40 14.38 1.21 -3.54
CA GLY A 40 13.66 2.13 -4.43
C GLY A 40 13.45 1.60 -5.85
N CYS A 41 13.45 0.27 -6.04
CA CYS A 41 13.37 -0.33 -7.37
C CYS A 41 11.94 -0.42 -7.90
N LYS A 42 11.78 -0.45 -9.22
CA LYS A 42 10.47 -0.76 -9.84
C LYS A 42 10.07 -2.18 -9.46
N TRP A 43 8.77 -2.42 -9.21
CA TRP A 43 8.24 -3.75 -8.91
C TRP A 43 8.67 -4.84 -9.91
N ARG A 44 8.76 -4.49 -11.21
CA ARG A 44 9.22 -5.42 -12.26
C ARG A 44 10.69 -5.81 -12.14
N GLY A 45 11.50 -5.03 -11.44
CA GLY A 45 12.90 -5.31 -11.13
C GLY A 45 13.10 -6.08 -9.83
N LEU A 46 12.01 -6.52 -9.16
CA LEU A 46 12.12 -7.36 -7.96
C LEU A 46 12.87 -8.66 -8.30
N PRO A 47 13.91 -9.04 -7.53
CA PRO A 47 14.62 -10.29 -7.71
C PRO A 47 13.70 -11.50 -7.68
N SER A 48 13.92 -12.45 -8.60
CA SER A 48 13.07 -13.65 -8.76
C SER A 48 13.02 -14.53 -7.50
N ARG A 49 14.02 -14.45 -6.61
CA ARG A 49 14.04 -15.17 -5.32
C ARG A 49 12.84 -14.87 -4.41
N PHE A 50 12.23 -13.70 -4.55
CA PHE A 50 11.03 -13.32 -3.79
C PHE A 50 9.74 -13.90 -4.37
N GLY A 51 9.78 -14.40 -5.61
CA GLY A 51 8.64 -14.88 -6.36
C GLY A 51 8.12 -13.87 -7.39
N ARG A 52 6.93 -14.14 -7.94
CA ARG A 52 6.35 -13.35 -9.03
C ARG A 52 5.95 -11.96 -8.54
N TRP A 53 6.62 -10.93 -9.08
CA TRP A 53 6.40 -9.53 -8.70
C TRP A 53 4.92 -9.11 -8.72
N HIS A 54 4.14 -9.58 -9.70
CA HIS A 54 2.73 -9.20 -9.84
C HIS A 54 1.87 -9.69 -8.67
N THR A 55 2.15 -10.88 -8.16
CA THR A 55 1.45 -11.45 -7.00
C THR A 55 1.74 -10.64 -5.74
N ILE A 56 3.01 -10.27 -5.55
CA ILE A 56 3.47 -9.47 -4.41
C ILE A 56 2.87 -8.06 -4.48
N TYR A 57 2.96 -7.40 -5.64
CA TYR A 57 2.37 -6.08 -5.87
C TYR A 57 0.87 -6.07 -5.60
N THR A 58 0.12 -7.06 -6.10
CA THR A 58 -1.33 -7.15 -5.89
C THR A 58 -1.67 -7.28 -4.41
N ARG A 59 -0.90 -8.06 -3.65
CA ARG A 59 -1.11 -8.24 -2.21
C ARG A 59 -0.71 -7.00 -1.42
N MET A 60 0.43 -6.39 -1.76
CA MET A 60 0.89 -5.11 -1.19
C MET A 60 -0.18 -4.03 -1.39
N ASN A 61 -0.68 -3.85 -2.61
CA ASN A 61 -1.71 -2.84 -2.91
C ASN A 61 -3.01 -3.10 -2.10
N ARG A 62 -3.41 -4.37 -1.95
CA ARG A 62 -4.55 -4.74 -1.10
C ARG A 62 -4.31 -4.36 0.36
N TRP A 63 -3.13 -4.70 0.90
CA TRP A 63 -2.76 -4.42 2.29
C TRP A 63 -2.61 -2.92 2.57
N SER A 64 -2.07 -2.16 1.62
CA SER A 64 -1.99 -0.71 1.66
C SER A 64 -3.39 -0.11 1.80
N ARG A 65 -4.32 -0.46 0.90
CA ARG A 65 -5.68 0.05 0.90
C ARG A 65 -6.49 -0.33 2.15
N SER A 66 -6.14 -1.43 2.81
CA SER A 66 -6.77 -1.88 4.06
C SER A 66 -6.06 -1.40 5.33
N GLY A 67 -5.02 -0.56 5.23
CA GLY A 67 -4.22 -0.09 6.37
C GLY A 67 -3.49 -1.20 7.13
N VAL A 68 -3.23 -2.33 6.49
CA VAL A 68 -2.44 -3.44 7.08
C VAL A 68 -0.96 -3.05 7.10
N LEU A 69 -0.47 -2.45 6.02
CA LEU A 69 0.93 -2.01 5.95
C LEU A 69 1.22 -0.95 7.01
N ASP A 70 0.34 0.02 7.22
CA ASP A 70 0.57 1.07 8.22
C ASP A 70 0.73 0.50 9.63
N ARG A 71 -0.10 -0.48 10.00
CA ARG A 71 0.01 -1.20 11.28
C ARG A 71 1.31 -1.99 11.37
N VAL A 72 1.63 -2.75 10.32
CA VAL A 72 2.87 -3.56 10.28
C VAL A 72 4.12 -2.67 10.40
N PHE A 73 4.20 -1.57 9.66
CA PHE A 73 5.34 -0.65 9.73
C PHE A 73 5.44 0.04 11.10
N THR A 74 4.31 0.42 11.70
CA THR A 74 4.28 0.98 13.05
C THR A 74 4.84 -0.01 14.07
N GLU A 75 4.40 -1.27 14.04
CA GLU A 75 4.89 -2.29 14.96
C GLU A 75 6.36 -2.66 14.70
N LEU A 76 6.79 -2.72 13.44
CA LEU A 76 8.20 -2.96 13.11
C LEU A 76 9.13 -1.85 13.67
N GLN A 77 8.66 -0.59 13.67
CA GLN A 77 9.39 0.52 14.29
C GLN A 77 9.35 0.45 15.82
N ARG A 78 8.19 0.15 16.42
CA ARG A 78 8.05 -0.01 17.89
C ARG A 78 8.94 -1.14 18.43
N ALA A 79 8.97 -2.27 17.74
CA ALA A 79 9.83 -3.41 18.07
C ALA A 79 11.32 -3.16 17.74
N GLN A 80 11.68 -2.00 17.18
CA GLN A 80 13.04 -1.65 16.75
C GLN A 80 13.65 -2.68 15.77
N ILE A 81 12.80 -3.44 15.06
CA ILE A 81 13.21 -4.41 14.04
C ILE A 81 13.73 -3.68 12.81
N ILE A 82 13.09 -2.55 12.48
CA ILE A 82 13.51 -1.68 11.38
C ILE A 82 13.82 -0.29 11.94
N ARG A 83 14.93 0.29 11.48
CA ARG A 83 15.22 1.72 11.67
C ARG A 83 14.89 2.45 10.36
N VAL A 84 13.61 2.49 10.03
CA VAL A 84 13.15 3.27 8.87
C VAL A 84 12.61 4.59 9.39
N ARG A 85 13.40 5.65 9.24
CA ARG A 85 12.87 7.02 9.30
C ARG A 85 12.02 7.17 8.04
N ILE A 86 10.70 7.19 8.17
CA ILE A 86 9.80 7.39 7.02
C ILE A 86 9.96 8.86 6.58
N GLU A 87 11.00 9.13 5.80
CA GLU A 87 11.26 10.42 5.17
C GLU A 87 10.77 10.45 3.71
N ALA A 88 10.55 9.27 3.12
CA ALA A 88 10.15 9.14 1.73
C ALA A 88 8.63 9.11 1.59
N VAL A 89 8.08 10.23 1.14
CA VAL A 89 6.72 10.34 0.59
C VAL A 89 6.85 10.32 -0.93
N SER A 90 6.43 9.24 -1.58
CA SER A 90 6.36 9.18 -3.05
C SER A 90 5.02 9.76 -3.51
N LEU A 91 5.07 10.95 -4.09
CA LEU A 91 3.97 11.62 -4.78
C LEU A 91 4.18 11.49 -6.30
N ASP A 92 3.41 10.65 -6.98
CA ASP A 92 3.36 10.61 -8.44
C ASP A 92 2.09 11.29 -8.97
N SER A 93 2.16 12.60 -9.22
CA SER A 93 1.11 13.30 -9.96
C SER A 93 1.35 13.16 -11.47
N THR A 94 0.34 12.73 -12.23
CA THR A 94 0.32 12.87 -13.70
C THR A 94 -0.67 13.97 -14.08
N ILE A 95 -0.21 14.97 -14.83
CA ILE A 95 -1.07 16.02 -15.40
C ILE A 95 -1.10 15.86 -16.92
N VAL A 96 -2.29 15.72 -17.48
CA VAL A 96 -2.51 15.69 -18.93
C VAL A 96 -3.23 16.99 -19.30
N LYS A 97 -2.62 17.82 -20.16
CA LYS A 97 -3.31 18.98 -20.71
C LYS A 97 -4.40 18.48 -21.66
N VAL A 98 -5.64 18.76 -21.33
CA VAL A 98 -6.79 18.45 -22.19
C VAL A 98 -7.08 19.68 -23.07
N HIS A 99 -7.41 19.45 -24.34
CA HIS A 99 -7.89 20.53 -25.23
C HIS A 99 -9.15 21.17 -24.61
N PRO A 100 -9.41 22.48 -24.75
CA PRO A 100 -10.62 23.10 -24.19
C PRO A 100 -11.91 22.34 -24.52
N ASP A 101 -12.03 21.81 -25.74
CA ASP A 101 -13.18 21.02 -26.21
C ASP A 101 -13.22 19.56 -25.69
N GLY A 102 -12.13 19.10 -25.05
CA GLY A 102 -12.07 17.82 -24.34
C GLY A 102 -12.55 17.91 -22.89
N THR A 103 -12.87 19.11 -22.42
CA THR A 103 -13.57 19.33 -21.14
C THR A 103 -15.03 18.91 -21.34
N GLY A 104 -15.28 17.61 -21.24
CA GLY A 104 -16.58 17.01 -21.56
C GLY A 104 -17.78 17.71 -20.91
N ALA A 105 -18.95 17.50 -21.53
CA ALA A 105 -20.23 18.06 -21.10
C ALA A 105 -20.48 17.92 -19.58
N LEU A 106 -21.17 18.92 -19.01
CA LEU A 106 -21.65 18.94 -17.62
C LEU A 106 -22.18 17.55 -17.23
N LYS A 107 -21.59 16.98 -16.18
CA LYS A 107 -22.06 15.74 -15.56
C LYS A 107 -23.54 15.93 -15.24
N LYS A 108 -24.43 15.10 -15.79
CA LYS A 108 -25.87 15.17 -15.47
C LYS A 108 -26.04 15.09 -13.95
N THR A 109 -26.55 16.18 -13.37
CA THR A 109 -26.85 16.35 -11.95
C THR A 109 -28.19 15.71 -11.56
N ASP A 110 -28.78 14.89 -12.43
CA ASP A 110 -29.97 14.12 -12.08
C ASP A 110 -29.59 13.11 -10.99
N HIS A 111 -30.09 13.38 -9.78
CA HIS A 111 -30.08 12.42 -8.69
C HIS A 111 -30.76 11.14 -9.15
N LYS A 112 -29.98 10.08 -9.36
CA LYS A 112 -30.50 8.72 -9.32
C LYS A 112 -30.71 8.36 -7.85
N PRO A 113 -31.95 8.14 -7.37
CA PRO A 113 -32.20 7.70 -6.01
C PRO A 113 -31.85 6.21 -5.89
N SER A 114 -30.56 5.88 -5.89
CA SER A 114 -30.07 4.56 -5.50
C SER A 114 -28.58 4.57 -5.15
N ALA A 115 -28.15 5.48 -4.27
CA ALA A 115 -26.97 5.33 -3.40
C ALA A 115 -26.84 6.58 -2.54
N ASN A 116 -26.64 6.41 -1.24
CA ASN A 116 -26.51 7.50 -0.27
C ASN A 116 -25.38 8.47 -0.63
N LEU A 117 -25.57 9.75 -0.29
CA LEU A 117 -24.54 10.80 -0.34
C LEU A 117 -23.32 10.35 0.47
N ALA A 118 -22.23 10.02 -0.23
CA ALA A 118 -20.90 10.15 0.34
C ALA A 118 -20.39 11.51 -0.10
N GLU A 119 -20.03 12.35 0.87
CA GLU A 119 -19.30 13.61 0.67
C GLU A 119 -18.13 13.40 -0.31
N ASP A 120 -17.79 14.45 -1.07
CA ASP A 120 -16.69 14.46 -2.04
C ASP A 120 -15.50 13.64 -1.52
N GLY A 121 -15.32 12.47 -2.14
CA GLY A 121 -14.40 11.47 -1.63
C GLY A 121 -12.98 12.03 -1.61
N GLN A 122 -12.41 12.12 -0.40
CA GLN A 122 -11.03 12.51 -0.16
C GLN A 122 -10.07 11.83 -1.14
N GLN A 123 -9.16 12.60 -1.73
CA GLN A 123 -8.19 12.16 -2.73
C GLN A 123 -7.47 10.88 -2.24
N ARG A 124 -7.68 9.75 -2.95
CA ARG A 124 -7.18 8.43 -2.53
C ARG A 124 -5.80 8.18 -3.13
N PHE A 125 -4.75 8.52 -2.38
CA PHE A 125 -3.40 8.04 -2.69
C PHE A 125 -3.32 6.53 -2.47
N ILE A 126 -2.54 5.83 -3.30
CA ILE A 126 -2.35 4.36 -3.23
C ILE A 126 -1.71 3.97 -1.90
N TRP A 127 -0.92 4.87 -1.32
CA TRP A 127 -0.40 4.79 0.03
C TRP A 127 -0.06 6.21 0.53
N LEU A 128 -0.60 6.58 1.67
CA LEU A 128 -0.20 7.75 2.47
C LEU A 128 -0.18 7.24 3.90
N PRO A 129 0.92 7.37 4.66
CA PRO A 129 0.85 7.22 6.10
C PRO A 129 -0.16 8.25 6.60
N ARG A 130 -1.26 7.79 7.22
CA ARG A 130 -2.07 8.72 8.01
C ARG A 130 -1.18 9.18 9.15
N MET A 131 -0.69 10.43 9.06
CA MET A 131 -0.25 11.17 10.23
C MET A 131 -1.44 11.18 11.17
N LEU A 132 -1.44 10.31 12.18
CA LEU A 132 -2.27 10.54 13.35
C LEU A 132 -1.67 11.79 13.97
N GLU A 133 -2.32 12.93 13.73
CA GLU A 133 -2.21 14.09 14.61
C GLU A 133 -2.46 13.54 16.03
N GLN A 134 -1.39 13.34 16.79
CA GLN A 134 -1.49 13.10 18.23
C GLN A 134 -1.15 14.43 18.93
N PRO A 135 -1.88 14.77 20.02
CA PRO A 135 -1.81 16.07 20.69
C PRO A 135 -0.45 16.37 21.30
#